data_AF-A0A7Y8M0S4-F1
#
_entry.id   AF-A0A7Y8M0S4-F1
#
_cell.length_a   1.000
_cell.length_b   1.000
_cell.length_c   1.000
_cell.angle_alpha   90.00
_cell.angle_beta   90.00
_cell.angle_gamma   90.00
#
_symmetry.space_group_name_H-M   'P 1'
#
loop_
_entity.id
_entity.type
_entity.pdbx_description
1 polymer ?
#
loop_
_entity_poly.entity_id
_entity_poly.type
_entity_poly.pdbx_seq_one_letter_code
_entity_poly.pdbx_strand_id
1 'polypeptide(L)'
;MLSMVLMKKCPNCNNSYPDPFQYCPVDGVQLEPDHDEPARVPERGEYELPPGEASVSVRTLVLSLGILVMAGVLAFTAFFFYQYLRPKYGSLVVKTTPPGATVFVNGEQRGISPLTLSDLRADGYQVKVTKEGYREVAQGVQVAAYSTESLHLTLEPLVAQLTNEQLAMIEDWRKKLDSALKENILLPPPDDYNLLYFANKILEVDPANAYALEAKSKLADEIRRAADVAYAREDWLEAEKQYKNLALIFPGDTSINERLSELAARVEASSKDREKQLQEWREKAEAALKDGTLVPPEKDNALEALRNIQRLDKRSAYARGGMLRLKETLQNRGDNKVASGDWRGARNDFRTVLQYFPEDVYAKARLAMIEAKLQELTQTEMQLAQKAQQDEQQARQRVANLRQSALSSYRSGAYQRAVSEWQEYLKYEPESDEAYFYIGACYLEQKQLDTAILNYEKALALNPKHVLAHVTLGILYDQHRNDMGRAEEHLRRAKELGGIEKYTPERLQAMIQDLQKRLQLESLQKTPFPVEHKHVFSSCRGTLRVLDRGIEFRTSETDHSFFEEYGNLRTFSIVGDELTVRTQNNKKYNFRFLNSGDGDIARRLAARHTSVAD
;
A
#
# COMPACT_ATOMS: atom_id res chain seq x y z
N MET A 1 28.92 34.55 66.93
CA MET A 1 28.30 33.34 66.35
C MET A 1 29.15 32.92 65.17
N LEU A 2 30.06 31.96 65.34
CA LEU A 2 30.60 31.19 64.22
C LEU A 2 29.70 29.97 64.04
N SER A 3 29.12 29.82 62.86
CA SER A 3 28.36 28.62 62.48
C SER A 3 29.34 27.44 62.38
N MET A 4 29.21 26.43 63.25
CA MET A 4 29.88 25.15 63.09
C MET A 4 29.30 24.47 61.83
N VAL A 5 30.13 24.33 60.79
CA VAL A 5 29.76 23.57 59.60
C VAL A 5 29.83 22.08 59.97
N LEU A 6 28.68 21.42 60.03
CA LEU A 6 28.60 19.97 60.22
C LEU A 6 29.21 19.29 58.99
N MET A 7 30.16 18.39 59.23
CA MET A 7 30.81 17.58 58.20
C MET A 7 30.15 16.20 58.17
N LYS A 8 29.93 15.64 56.97
CA LYS A 8 29.44 14.28 56.76
C LYS A 8 30.50 13.46 56.06
N LYS A 9 30.68 12.20 56.46
CA LYS A 9 31.77 11.35 56.00
C LYS A 9 31.27 10.28 55.03
N CYS A 10 32.06 10.00 54.00
CA CYS A 10 31.79 8.87 53.10
C CYS A 10 32.41 7.59 53.70
N PRO A 11 31.64 6.51 53.93
CA PRO A 11 32.17 5.27 54.51
C PRO A 11 33.16 4.52 53.61
N ASN A 12 33.14 4.78 52.31
CA ASN A 12 33.94 4.03 51.34
C ASN A 12 35.28 4.70 51.00
N CYS A 13 35.30 6.03 50.89
CA CYS A 13 36.52 6.80 50.58
C CYS A 13 37.09 7.58 51.77
N ASN A 14 36.39 7.59 52.92
CA ASN A 14 36.79 8.20 54.19
C ASN A 14 37.03 9.72 54.17
N ASN A 15 36.57 10.42 53.11
CA ASN A 15 36.59 11.87 53.00
C ASN A 15 35.37 12.52 53.67
N SER A 16 35.56 13.69 54.28
CA SER A 16 34.50 14.48 54.90
C SER A 16 34.07 15.65 54.01
N TYR A 17 32.77 15.86 53.86
CA TYR A 17 32.17 16.88 53.00
C TYR A 17 31.27 17.82 53.82
N PRO A 18 31.23 19.13 53.48
CA PRO A 18 30.35 20.10 54.14
C PRO A 18 28.89 19.96 53.69
N ASP A 19 27.99 20.67 54.38
CA ASP A 19 26.56 20.35 54.50
C ASP A 19 25.61 20.45 53.27
N PRO A 20 25.97 20.90 52.04
CA PRO A 20 25.06 20.70 50.90
C PRO A 20 25.19 19.33 50.22
N PHE A 21 26.23 18.54 50.50
CA PHE A 21 26.39 17.22 49.88
C PHE A 21 25.56 16.16 50.61
N GLN A 22 24.60 15.55 49.89
CA GLN A 22 23.86 14.36 50.37
C GLN A 22 24.51 13.03 49.92
N TYR A 23 25.23 13.05 48.80
CA TYR A 23 25.92 11.88 48.22
C TYR A 23 27.37 12.22 47.91
N CYS A 24 28.26 11.23 48.02
CA CYS A 24 29.68 11.40 47.73
C CYS A 24 29.88 11.67 46.22
N PRO A 25 30.59 12.74 45.83
CA PRO A 25 30.84 13.04 44.42
C PRO A 25 31.73 12.01 43.69
N VAL A 26 32.43 11.17 44.45
CA VAL A 26 33.42 10.22 43.91
C VAL A 26 32.77 8.88 43.57
N ASP A 27 31.87 8.38 44.42
CA ASP A 27 31.28 7.04 44.27
C ASP A 27 29.74 7.01 44.38
N GLY A 28 29.09 8.15 44.63
CA GLY A 28 27.63 8.28 44.65
C GLY A 28 26.94 7.73 45.91
N VAL A 29 27.69 7.26 46.92
CA VAL A 29 27.11 6.70 48.16
C VAL A 29 26.61 7.83 49.08
N GLN A 30 25.50 7.61 49.78
CA GLN A 30 24.92 8.60 50.68
C GLN A 30 25.86 8.88 51.87
N LEU A 31 26.06 10.16 52.18
CA LEU A 31 26.99 10.59 53.23
C LEU A 31 26.35 10.50 54.61
N GLU A 32 27.08 9.98 55.59
CA GLU A 32 26.59 9.80 56.97
C GLU A 32 27.13 10.89 57.91
N PRO A 33 26.39 11.31 58.96
CA PRO A 33 26.87 12.30 59.91
C PRO A 33 28.09 11.78 60.70
N ASP A 34 29.12 12.62 60.83
CA ASP A 34 30.37 12.28 61.50
C ASP A 34 30.14 12.27 63.03
N HIS A 35 29.73 11.13 63.58
CA HIS A 35 29.48 10.91 65.01
C HIS A 35 30.71 10.31 65.72
N ASP A 36 31.81 11.05 65.76
CA ASP A 36 32.90 10.75 66.68
C ASP A 36 32.65 11.43 68.04
N GLU A 37 31.86 10.76 68.87
CA GLU A 37 31.86 10.94 70.32
C GLU A 37 33.26 10.58 70.88
N PRO A 38 33.89 11.43 71.70
CA PRO A 38 35.10 11.01 72.40
C PRO A 38 34.74 9.96 73.45
N ALA A 39 35.14 8.72 73.16
CA ALA A 39 35.03 7.57 74.05
C ALA A 39 35.70 7.84 75.40
N ARG A 40 34.94 7.56 76.46
CA ARG A 40 35.37 7.46 77.85
C ARG A 40 36.40 6.36 78.06
N VAL A 41 37.03 6.46 79.24
CA VAL A 41 37.49 5.40 80.18
C VAL A 41 39.02 5.44 80.40
N PRO A 42 39.53 5.28 81.65
CA PRO A 42 38.84 4.89 82.89
C PRO A 42 38.97 5.86 84.07
N GLU A 43 37.89 5.91 84.85
CA GLU A 43 37.94 6.09 86.30
C GLU A 43 38.89 5.04 86.92
N ARG A 44 39.85 5.51 87.72
CA ARG A 44 40.57 4.68 88.68
C ARG A 44 40.41 5.28 90.07
N GLY A 45 39.62 4.58 90.88
CA GLY A 45 39.87 4.39 92.31
C GLY A 45 39.37 5.50 93.22
N GLU A 46 38.12 5.36 93.67
CA GLU A 46 37.77 5.72 95.03
C GLU A 46 38.72 4.99 95.99
N TYR A 47 39.52 5.75 96.73
CA TYR A 47 40.08 5.32 97.99
C TYR A 47 39.39 6.14 99.08
N GLU A 48 38.47 5.53 99.81
CA GLU A 48 38.11 6.01 101.14
C GLU A 48 39.35 5.90 102.03
N LEU A 49 39.86 7.04 102.50
CA LEU A 49 40.90 7.11 103.53
C LEU A 49 40.23 7.04 104.93
N PRO A 50 40.82 6.29 105.88
CA PRO A 50 40.36 6.30 107.27
C PRO A 50 40.68 7.65 107.95
N PRO A 51 39.97 8.01 109.04
CA PRO A 51 40.16 9.30 109.70
C PRO A 51 41.50 9.27 110.43
N GLY A 52 42.47 10.03 109.91
CA GLY A 52 43.76 10.28 110.54
C GLY A 52 43.91 11.78 110.74
N GLU A 53 43.66 12.23 111.97
CA GLU A 53 43.76 13.62 112.38
C GLU A 53 45.15 14.19 112.09
N ALA A 54 45.24 15.14 111.16
CA ALA A 54 46.41 15.97 110.96
C ALA A 54 45.99 17.43 111.04
N SER A 55 46.19 18.04 112.21
CA SER A 55 45.93 19.46 112.45
C SER A 55 46.88 20.32 111.62
N VAL A 56 46.41 20.84 110.49
CA VAL A 56 47.18 21.77 109.65
C VAL A 56 47.08 23.17 110.27
N SER A 57 48.20 23.67 110.80
CA SER A 57 48.27 25.01 111.40
C SER A 57 47.92 26.10 110.37
N VAL A 58 47.37 27.23 110.83
CA VAL A 58 47.10 28.40 109.97
C VAL A 58 48.34 28.84 109.17
N ARG A 59 49.56 28.63 109.70
CA ARG A 59 50.81 28.90 108.97
C ARG A 59 50.96 28.05 107.71
N THR A 60 50.61 26.77 107.78
CA THR A 60 50.67 25.84 106.66
C THR A 60 49.64 26.18 105.58
N LEU A 61 48.47 26.68 105.95
CA LEU A 61 47.41 27.08 105.01
C LEU A 61 47.76 28.40 104.29
N VAL A 62 48.41 29.34 104.99
CA VAL A 62 48.95 30.58 104.39
C VAL A 62 50.15 30.29 103.47
N LEU A 63 51.02 29.34 103.84
CA LEU A 63 52.12 28.89 102.98
C LEU A 63 51.60 28.19 101.71
N SER A 64 50.58 27.33 101.81
CA SER A 64 49.99 26.69 100.63
C SER A 64 49.27 27.69 99.72
N LEU A 65 48.58 28.69 100.27
CA LEU A 65 47.95 29.75 99.48
C LEU A 65 49.01 30.65 98.82
N GLY A 66 50.11 30.96 99.52
CA GLY A 66 51.25 31.68 98.98
C GLY A 66 51.94 30.94 97.83
N ILE A 67 52.10 29.62 97.95
CA ILE A 67 52.67 28.77 96.88
C ILE A 67 51.71 28.69 95.68
N LEU A 68 50.40 28.63 95.89
CA LEU A 68 49.40 28.63 94.81
C LEU A 68 49.36 29.97 94.06
N VAL A 69 49.46 31.09 94.78
CA VAL A 69 49.58 32.43 94.16
C VAL A 69 50.91 32.56 93.42
N MET A 70 52.02 32.07 93.98
CA MET A 70 53.32 32.03 93.29
C MET A 70 53.29 31.16 92.04
N ALA A 71 52.65 29.98 92.09
CA ALA A 71 52.48 29.10 90.94
C ALA A 71 51.56 29.74 89.88
N GLY A 72 50.51 30.45 90.31
CA GLY A 72 49.65 31.23 89.42
C GLY A 72 50.37 32.40 88.76
N VAL A 73 51.21 33.14 89.48
CA VAL A 73 52.03 34.23 88.95
C VAL A 73 53.13 33.70 88.04
N LEU A 74 53.78 32.58 88.38
CA LEU A 74 54.77 31.93 87.52
C LEU A 74 54.14 31.33 86.25
N ALA A 75 52.95 30.74 86.34
CA ALA A 75 52.21 30.26 85.17
C ALA A 75 51.71 31.41 84.30
N PHE A 76 51.22 32.50 84.89
CA PHE A 76 50.79 33.69 84.16
C PHE A 76 51.98 34.41 83.52
N THR A 77 53.11 34.56 84.21
CA THR A 77 54.34 35.13 83.63
C THR A 77 54.93 34.21 82.58
N ALA A 78 54.93 32.89 82.76
CA ALA A 78 55.36 31.94 81.73
C ALA A 78 54.41 31.94 80.52
N PHE A 79 53.09 32.03 80.70
CA PHE A 79 52.11 32.14 79.61
C PHE A 79 52.19 33.49 78.90
N PHE A 80 52.38 34.58 79.64
CA PHE A 80 52.59 35.92 79.11
C PHE A 80 53.92 35.99 78.34
N PHE A 81 55.02 35.47 78.88
CA PHE A 81 56.29 35.34 78.16
C PHE A 81 56.18 34.39 76.97
N TYR A 82 55.42 33.30 77.06
CA TYR A 82 55.19 32.37 75.95
C TYR A 82 54.41 33.04 74.80
N GLN A 83 53.35 33.81 75.09
CA GLN A 83 52.64 34.63 74.10
C GLN A 83 53.52 35.76 73.54
N TYR A 84 54.33 36.40 74.40
CA TYR A 84 55.17 37.54 74.01
C TYR A 84 56.41 37.14 73.19
N LEU A 85 56.93 35.92 73.40
CA LEU A 85 58.11 35.38 72.71
C LEU A 85 57.76 34.48 71.51
N ARG A 86 56.49 34.29 71.13
CA ARG A 86 56.18 33.56 69.89
C ARG A 86 56.75 34.34 68.70
N PRO A 87 57.54 33.70 67.81
CA PRO A 87 57.90 34.31 66.55
C PRO A 87 56.60 34.65 65.81
N LYS A 88 56.41 35.94 65.52
CA LYS A 88 55.26 36.40 64.76
C LYS A 88 55.53 36.13 63.29
N TYR A 89 54.59 35.47 62.62
CA TYR A 89 54.70 35.13 61.20
C TYR A 89 53.71 35.95 60.37
N GLY A 90 54.06 36.25 59.13
CA GLY A 90 53.20 36.82 58.11
C GLY A 90 53.29 36.00 56.82
N SER A 91 52.47 36.35 55.83
CA SER A 91 52.46 35.72 54.52
C SER A 91 52.90 36.70 53.44
N LEU A 92 53.54 36.21 52.38
CA LEU A 92 53.91 36.99 51.20
C LEU A 92 53.42 36.28 49.94
N VAL A 93 52.62 36.98 49.14
CA VAL A 93 52.20 36.55 47.81
C VAL A 93 53.09 37.24 46.79
N VAL A 94 53.91 36.46 46.07
CA VAL A 94 54.78 36.96 45.00
C VAL A 94 54.13 36.65 43.66
N LYS A 95 53.73 37.69 42.92
CA LYS A 95 53.17 37.58 41.57
C LYS A 95 54.13 38.25 40.58
N THR A 96 54.32 37.67 39.41
CA THR A 96 55.10 38.31 38.34
C THR A 96 54.30 38.48 37.06
N THR A 97 54.69 39.47 36.26
CA THR A 97 54.18 39.67 34.90
C THR A 97 55.35 39.58 33.92
N PRO A 98 55.43 38.54 33.05
CA PRO A 98 54.55 37.36 32.97
C PRO A 98 54.69 36.39 34.16
N PRO A 99 53.69 35.51 34.42
CA PRO A 99 53.77 34.48 35.47
C PRO A 99 54.78 33.39 35.13
N GLY A 100 55.17 32.56 36.11
CA GLY A 100 56.10 31.44 35.88
C GLY A 100 57.58 31.78 36.11
N ALA A 101 57.89 32.75 36.96
CA ALA A 101 59.26 33.14 37.32
C ALA A 101 59.72 32.41 38.59
N THR A 102 60.97 31.98 38.65
CA THR A 102 61.57 31.37 39.84
C THR A 102 61.78 32.42 40.93
N VAL A 103 61.26 32.17 42.13
CA VAL A 103 61.28 33.11 43.26
C VAL A 103 62.34 32.67 44.28
N PHE A 104 63.22 33.59 44.66
CA PHE A 104 64.24 33.45 45.69
C PHE A 104 63.97 34.44 46.83
N VAL A 105 64.08 33.99 48.08
CA VAL A 105 63.93 34.83 49.27
C VAL A 105 65.19 34.72 50.10
N ASN A 106 65.88 35.85 50.33
CA ASN A 106 67.18 35.92 51.01
C ASN A 106 68.25 34.97 50.42
N GLY A 107 68.18 34.71 49.10
CA GLY A 107 69.14 33.87 48.37
C GLY A 107 68.74 32.39 48.23
N GLU A 108 67.70 31.93 48.93
CA GLU A 108 67.21 30.54 48.83
C GLU A 108 66.03 30.45 47.85
N GLN A 109 66.01 29.44 46.98
CA GLN A 109 64.93 29.21 46.03
C GLN A 109 63.69 28.67 46.73
N ARG A 110 62.52 29.31 46.53
CA ARG A 110 61.27 28.95 47.22
C ARG A 110 60.16 28.40 46.31
N GLY A 111 60.22 28.63 45.00
CA GLY A 111 59.21 28.11 44.04
C GLY A 111 59.08 28.95 42.76
N ILE A 112 57.92 28.84 42.09
CA ILE A 112 57.61 29.53 40.83
C ILE A 112 56.37 30.43 41.03
N SER A 113 56.38 31.65 40.47
CA SER A 113 55.28 32.61 40.59
C SER A 113 54.02 32.21 39.77
N PRO A 114 52.80 32.54 40.22
CA PRO A 114 52.47 33.16 41.49
C PRO A 114 52.68 32.20 42.67
N LEU A 115 53.41 32.65 43.70
CA LEU A 115 53.80 31.85 44.86
C LEU A 115 53.29 32.50 46.14
N THR A 116 52.71 31.72 47.06
CA THR A 116 52.33 32.19 48.39
C THR A 116 53.21 31.53 49.44
N LEU A 117 53.93 32.33 50.23
CA LEU A 117 54.76 31.89 51.35
C LEU A 117 54.05 32.26 52.64
N SER A 118 53.63 31.29 53.44
CA SER A 118 52.84 31.51 54.66
C SER A 118 53.62 31.35 55.97
N ASP A 119 54.92 31.07 55.88
CA ASP A 119 55.81 30.69 56.97
C ASP A 119 56.93 31.71 57.26
N LEU A 120 56.76 32.97 56.83
CA LEU A 120 57.78 34.01 56.98
C LEU A 120 57.68 34.72 58.34
N ARG A 121 58.78 34.81 59.09
CA ARG A 121 58.84 35.65 60.31
C ARG A 121 58.63 37.12 59.97
N ALA A 122 58.09 37.90 60.89
CA ALA A 122 57.91 39.34 60.70
C ALA A 122 59.29 40.05 60.68
N ASP A 123 59.81 40.26 59.47
CA ASP A 123 61.14 40.84 59.20
C ASP A 123 61.20 41.38 57.75
N GLY A 124 62.32 42.01 57.40
CA GLY A 124 62.64 42.41 56.03
C GLY A 124 63.23 41.25 55.23
N TYR A 125 62.71 41.04 54.03
CA TYR A 125 63.19 40.03 53.08
C TYR A 125 63.61 40.67 51.76
N GLN A 126 64.69 40.15 51.17
CA GLN A 126 65.04 40.43 49.79
C GLN A 126 64.47 39.34 48.88
N VAL A 127 63.53 39.71 48.02
CA VAL A 127 62.89 38.82 47.06
C VAL A 127 63.53 39.05 45.71
N LYS A 128 64.25 38.05 45.21
CA LYS A 128 64.82 38.04 43.86
C LYS A 128 63.99 37.10 42.99
N VAL A 129 63.60 37.55 41.80
CA VAL A 129 62.91 36.71 40.82
C VAL A 129 63.74 36.60 39.55
N THR A 130 63.82 35.40 38.99
CA THR A 130 64.48 35.13 37.72
C THR A 130 63.56 34.35 36.80
N LYS A 131 63.58 34.69 35.51
CA LYS A 131 62.87 33.95 34.47
C LYS A 131 63.75 33.96 33.22
N GLU A 132 63.86 32.82 32.55
CA GLU A 132 64.63 32.72 31.31
C GLU A 132 64.11 33.73 30.27
N GLY A 133 65.00 34.49 29.65
CA GLY A 133 64.64 35.55 28.72
C GLY A 133 64.17 36.87 29.36
N TYR A 134 64.29 37.04 30.68
CA TYR A 134 63.94 38.28 31.39
C TYR A 134 65.06 38.75 32.32
N ARG A 135 65.17 40.07 32.54
CA ARG A 135 66.13 40.65 33.49
C ARG A 135 65.76 40.24 34.91
N GLU A 136 66.78 39.91 35.71
CA GLU A 136 66.57 39.63 37.13
C GLU A 136 66.11 40.90 37.86
N VAL A 137 65.13 40.73 38.74
CA VAL A 137 64.60 41.82 39.58
C VAL A 137 64.71 41.39 41.03
N ALA A 138 65.29 42.26 41.86
CA ALA A 138 65.36 42.07 43.31
C ALA A 138 64.68 43.26 44.00
N GLN A 139 63.76 42.97 44.91
CA GLN A 139 63.05 43.99 45.68
C GLN A 139 62.95 43.58 47.15
N GLY A 140 63.23 44.53 48.03
CA GLY A 140 63.02 44.38 49.47
C GLY A 140 61.53 44.49 49.83
N VAL A 141 61.04 43.59 50.67
CA VAL A 141 59.68 43.63 51.21
C VAL A 141 59.72 43.44 52.72
N GLN A 142 58.92 44.22 53.44
CA GLN A 142 58.72 44.07 54.87
C GLN A 142 57.48 43.22 55.10
N VAL A 143 57.63 42.07 55.75
CA VAL A 143 56.49 41.21 56.09
C VAL A 143 56.07 41.52 57.51
N ALA A 144 54.85 42.03 57.70
CA ALA A 144 54.33 42.31 59.03
C ALA A 144 53.70 41.05 59.66
N ALA A 145 53.66 41.04 60.99
CA ALA A 145 53.05 39.97 61.76
C ALA A 145 51.54 39.84 61.45
N TYR A 146 51.09 38.62 61.13
CA TYR A 146 49.70 38.26 60.86
C TYR A 146 49.05 38.97 59.66
N SER A 147 49.84 39.63 58.79
CA SER A 147 49.36 40.17 57.52
C SER A 147 49.75 39.28 56.34
N THR A 148 49.06 39.45 55.21
CA THR A 148 49.48 38.91 53.93
C THR A 148 49.87 40.06 53.03
N GLU A 149 51.16 40.21 52.79
CA GLU A 149 51.70 41.20 51.87
C GLU A 149 51.67 40.66 50.43
N SER A 150 51.44 41.53 49.46
CA SER A 150 51.45 41.16 48.04
C SER A 150 52.53 41.94 47.31
N LEU A 151 53.55 41.25 46.83
CA LEU A 151 54.59 41.81 45.98
C LEU A 151 54.33 41.44 44.52
N HIS A 152 54.10 42.46 43.69
CA HIS A 152 53.96 42.28 42.25
C HIS A 152 55.18 42.82 41.51
N LEU A 153 55.88 41.96 40.77
CA LEU A 153 57.08 42.32 40.02
C LEU A 153 56.85 42.16 38.52
N THR A 154 56.97 43.25 37.78
CA THR A 154 56.94 43.21 36.31
C THR A 154 58.35 42.94 35.81
N LEU A 155 58.53 41.84 35.08
CA LEU A 155 59.82 41.46 34.53
C LEU A 155 60.03 42.12 33.16
N GLU A 156 61.16 42.79 32.98
CA GLU A 156 61.58 43.31 31.68
C GLU A 156 62.19 42.18 30.85
N PRO A 157 61.74 41.95 29.60
CA PRO A 157 62.37 40.95 28.73
C PRO A 157 63.82 41.33 28.41
N LEU A 158 64.71 40.35 28.42
CA LEU A 158 66.03 40.45 27.83
C LEU A 158 65.83 40.49 26.32
N VAL A 159 65.77 41.69 25.75
CA VAL A 159 65.77 41.85 24.31
C VAL A 159 67.11 41.33 23.79
N ALA A 160 67.08 40.18 23.12
CA ALA A 160 68.20 39.75 22.29
C ALA A 160 68.45 40.87 21.28
N GLN A 161 69.65 41.44 21.27
CA GLN A 161 70.01 42.41 20.24
C GLN A 161 70.13 41.65 18.92
N LEU A 162 69.02 41.57 18.18
CA LEU A 162 68.98 41.00 16.85
C LEU A 162 69.90 41.82 15.94
N THR A 163 70.71 41.14 15.14
CA THR A 163 71.53 41.81 14.15
C THR A 163 70.65 42.40 13.04
N ASN A 164 71.15 43.43 12.35
CA ASN A 164 70.43 43.99 11.18
C ASN A 164 70.13 42.91 10.11
N GLU A 165 70.97 41.88 10.01
CA GLU A 165 70.77 40.74 9.12
C GLU A 165 69.60 39.85 9.56
N GLN A 166 69.50 39.54 10.87
CA GLN A 166 68.38 38.79 11.42
C GLN A 166 67.05 39.55 11.29
N LEU A 167 67.06 40.87 11.51
CA LEU A 167 65.87 41.72 11.31
C LEU A 167 65.43 41.75 9.84
N ALA A 168 66.36 41.84 8.90
CA ALA A 168 66.04 41.78 7.46
C ALA A 168 65.47 40.43 7.05
N MET A 169 65.99 39.33 7.63
CA MET A 169 65.51 37.97 7.38
C MET A 169 64.09 37.75 7.93
N ILE A 170 63.80 38.22 9.14
CA ILE A 170 62.46 38.17 9.75
C ILE A 170 61.44 38.94 8.88
N GLU A 171 61.82 40.12 8.37
CA GLU A 171 60.93 40.93 7.52
C GLU A 171 60.65 40.27 6.15
N ASP A 172 61.62 39.55 5.57
CA ASP A 172 61.39 38.76 4.35
C ASP A 172 60.43 37.60 4.60
N TRP A 173 60.62 36.84 5.68
CA TRP A 173 59.70 35.75 6.05
C TRP A 173 58.32 36.26 6.42
N ARG A 174 58.21 37.43 7.05
CA ARG A 174 56.92 38.06 7.35
C ARG A 174 56.12 38.33 6.08
N LYS A 175 56.74 38.87 5.03
CA LYS A 175 56.07 39.11 3.73
C LYS A 175 55.59 37.80 3.09
N LYS A 176 56.38 36.74 3.20
CA LYS A 176 56.01 35.40 2.71
C LYS A 176 54.89 34.77 3.54
N LEU A 177 54.90 34.98 4.85
CA LEU A 177 53.79 34.60 5.75
C LEU A 177 52.49 35.31 5.35
N ASP A 178 52.55 36.62 5.07
CA ASP A 178 51.39 37.40 4.63
C ASP A 178 50.84 36.92 3.28
N SER A 179 51.73 36.56 2.35
CA SER A 179 51.34 35.94 1.08
C SER A 179 50.68 34.58 1.30
N ALA A 180 51.25 33.71 2.15
CA ALA A 180 50.67 32.41 2.47
C ALA A 180 49.29 32.53 3.14
N LEU A 181 49.11 33.52 4.03
CA LEU A 181 47.81 33.84 4.62
C LEU A 181 46.80 34.28 3.55
N LYS A 182 47.20 35.18 2.64
CA LYS A 182 46.35 35.69 1.57
C LYS A 182 45.93 34.62 0.56
N GLU A 183 46.81 33.66 0.30
CA GLU A 183 46.58 32.54 -0.62
C GLU A 183 45.93 31.33 0.06
N ASN A 184 45.66 31.42 1.37
CA ASN A 184 45.07 30.35 2.18
C ASN A 184 45.90 29.05 2.20
N ILE A 185 47.23 29.18 2.17
CA ILE A 185 48.17 28.06 2.23
C ILE A 185 48.60 27.88 3.69
N LEU A 186 47.74 27.22 4.47
CA LEU A 186 47.81 27.27 5.93
C LEU A 186 48.74 26.25 6.58
N LEU A 187 48.78 25.02 6.05
CA LEU A 187 49.48 23.86 6.65
C LEU A 187 50.34 23.15 5.59
N PRO A 188 51.42 22.47 5.99
CA PRO A 188 52.35 21.85 5.05
C PRO A 188 51.79 20.62 4.29
N PRO A 189 52.10 20.49 2.98
CA PRO A 189 52.47 19.25 2.32
C PRO A 189 54.03 19.10 2.26
N PRO A 190 54.61 18.00 1.71
CA PRO A 190 56.01 17.59 1.93
C PRO A 190 57.14 18.58 1.57
N ASP A 191 56.87 19.65 0.80
CA ASP A 191 57.88 20.60 0.30
C ASP A 191 57.43 22.07 0.47
N ASP A 192 57.52 22.54 1.72
CA ASP A 192 57.47 23.88 2.34
C ASP A 192 57.29 25.18 1.50
N TYR A 193 56.05 25.71 1.50
CA TYR A 193 55.69 27.16 1.47
C TYR A 193 54.29 27.32 2.09
N ASN A 194 54.17 27.55 3.40
CA ASN A 194 52.87 27.71 4.07
C ASN A 194 52.98 28.62 5.32
N LEU A 195 51.82 29.04 5.86
CA LEU A 195 51.75 29.94 7.00
C LEU A 195 52.51 29.40 8.22
N LEU A 196 52.28 28.14 8.58
CA LEU A 196 52.93 27.52 9.73
C LEU A 196 54.46 27.46 9.58
N TYR A 197 54.94 27.17 8.37
CA TYR A 197 56.36 27.14 8.04
C TYR A 197 57.05 28.49 8.28
N PHE A 198 56.52 29.58 7.69
CA PHE A 198 57.12 30.91 7.87
C PHE A 198 56.99 31.43 9.30
N ALA A 199 55.88 31.13 9.98
CA ALA A 199 55.72 31.49 11.38
C ALA A 199 56.78 30.78 12.26
N ASN A 200 57.03 29.49 12.04
CA ASN A 200 58.08 28.77 12.76
C ASN A 200 59.48 29.30 12.45
N LYS A 201 59.79 29.66 11.19
CA LYS A 201 61.08 30.26 10.82
C LYS A 201 61.34 31.59 11.54
N ILE A 202 60.33 32.44 11.67
CA ILE A 202 60.43 33.69 12.45
C ILE A 202 60.69 33.37 13.92
N LEU A 203 59.95 32.41 14.50
CA LEU A 203 60.07 32.04 15.91
C LEU A 203 61.38 31.30 16.26
N GLU A 204 62.03 30.66 15.29
CA GLU A 204 63.37 30.09 15.45
C GLU A 204 64.43 31.18 15.70
N VAL A 205 64.27 32.37 15.10
CA VAL A 205 65.22 33.50 15.21
C VAL A 205 64.81 34.49 16.31
N ASP A 206 63.52 34.75 16.45
CA ASP A 206 62.91 35.60 17.48
C ASP A 206 61.75 34.86 18.16
N PRO A 207 62.03 34.08 19.23
CA PRO A 207 61.00 33.31 19.93
C PRO A 207 59.89 34.18 20.55
N ALA A 208 60.15 35.48 20.77
CA ALA A 208 59.19 36.41 21.35
C ALA A 208 58.42 37.22 20.29
N ASN A 209 58.56 36.88 19.00
CA ASN A 209 57.93 37.61 17.91
C ASN A 209 56.40 37.57 17.99
N ALA A 210 55.79 38.67 18.41
CA ALA A 210 54.35 38.76 18.61
C ALA A 210 53.54 38.43 17.33
N TYR A 211 54.06 38.81 16.16
CA TYR A 211 53.37 38.62 14.88
C TYR A 211 53.25 37.14 14.51
N ALA A 212 54.36 36.40 14.57
CA ALA A 212 54.37 34.98 14.27
C ALA A 212 53.61 34.14 15.32
N LEU A 213 53.67 34.53 16.61
CA LEU A 213 52.87 33.91 17.67
C LEU A 213 51.36 34.12 17.43
N GLU A 214 50.93 35.33 17.08
CA GLU A 214 49.54 35.64 16.78
C GLU A 214 49.04 34.87 15.54
N ALA A 215 49.85 34.77 14.49
CA ALA A 215 49.51 34.00 13.29
C ALA A 215 49.30 32.51 13.59
N LYS A 216 50.18 31.89 14.38
CA LYS A 216 50.02 30.49 14.83
C LYS A 216 48.78 30.31 15.71
N SER A 217 48.50 31.26 16.61
CA SER A 217 47.31 31.21 17.47
C SER A 217 46.02 31.25 16.66
N LYS A 218 45.92 32.16 15.68
CA LYS A 218 44.72 32.26 14.83
C LYS A 218 44.48 31.00 14.00
N LEU A 219 45.55 30.45 13.42
CA LEU A 219 45.49 29.19 12.67
C LEU A 219 45.01 28.04 13.57
N ALA A 220 45.56 27.95 14.79
CA ALA A 220 45.16 26.95 15.77
C ALA A 220 43.68 27.05 16.16
N ASP A 221 43.18 28.26 16.40
CA ASP A 221 41.77 28.47 16.77
C ASP A 221 40.81 28.11 15.64
N GLU A 222 41.21 28.31 14.38
CA GLU A 222 40.43 27.91 13.22
C GLU A 222 40.36 26.39 13.06
N ILE A 223 41.50 25.71 13.15
CA ILE A 223 41.56 24.25 13.07
C ILE A 223 40.83 23.60 14.24
N ARG A 224 40.96 24.15 15.47
CA ARG A 224 40.25 23.64 16.65
C ARG A 224 38.75 23.74 16.49
N ARG A 225 38.24 24.88 16.00
CA ARG A 225 36.81 25.03 15.67
C ARG A 225 36.35 24.01 14.62
N ALA A 226 37.15 23.77 13.58
CA ALA A 226 36.85 22.75 12.58
C ALA A 226 36.84 21.33 13.18
N ALA A 227 37.79 21.03 14.07
CA ALA A 227 37.87 19.75 14.78
C ALA A 227 36.66 19.54 15.69
N ASP A 228 36.26 20.55 16.45
CA ASP A 228 35.12 20.49 17.38
C ASP A 228 33.79 20.31 16.62
N VAL A 229 33.62 21.01 15.49
CA VAL A 229 32.45 20.83 14.62
C VAL A 229 32.40 19.42 14.02
N ALA A 230 33.53 18.89 13.56
CA ALA A 230 33.60 17.53 13.03
C ALA A 230 33.30 16.49 14.12
N TYR A 231 33.88 16.66 15.32
CA TYR A 231 33.67 15.80 16.47
C TYR A 231 32.19 15.81 16.91
N ALA A 232 31.57 16.99 17.00
CA ALA A 232 30.16 17.13 17.35
C ALA A 232 29.20 16.51 16.32
N ARG A 233 29.63 16.37 15.07
CA ARG A 233 28.90 15.69 13.99
C ARG A 233 29.21 14.20 13.88
N GLU A 234 30.07 13.68 14.76
CA GLU A 234 30.57 12.30 14.71
C GLU A 234 31.30 11.99 13.38
N ASP A 235 31.81 13.01 12.69
CA ASP A 235 32.70 12.84 11.54
C ASP A 235 34.11 12.58 12.05
N TRP A 236 34.31 11.36 12.59
CA TRP A 236 35.54 10.97 13.28
C TRP A 236 36.78 11.11 12.39
N LEU A 237 36.65 10.89 11.08
CA LEU A 237 37.74 10.99 10.13
C LEU A 237 38.19 12.44 9.93
N GLU A 238 37.23 13.35 9.74
CA GLU A 238 37.55 14.77 9.62
C GLU A 238 38.06 15.34 10.96
N ALA A 239 37.47 14.92 12.08
CA ALA A 239 37.95 15.31 13.41
C ALA A 239 39.41 14.85 13.63
N GLU A 240 39.73 13.59 13.35
CA GLU A 240 41.09 13.05 13.48
C GLU A 240 42.09 13.83 12.62
N LYS A 241 41.72 14.15 11.37
CA LYS A 241 42.53 14.97 10.46
C LYS A 241 42.80 16.37 11.04
N GLN A 242 41.81 17.05 11.60
CA GLN A 242 42.01 18.37 12.18
C GLN A 242 42.85 18.33 13.46
N TYR A 243 42.71 17.28 14.30
CA TYR A 243 43.59 17.10 15.45
C TYR A 243 45.03 16.76 15.05
N LYS A 244 45.26 16.01 13.95
CA LYS A 244 46.60 15.80 13.39
C LYS A 244 47.21 17.12 12.92
N ASN A 245 46.42 17.99 12.32
CA ASN A 245 46.84 19.35 11.95
C ASN A 245 47.20 20.20 13.19
N LEU A 246 46.43 20.11 14.29
CA LEU A 246 46.78 20.79 15.55
C LEU A 246 48.10 20.27 16.13
N ALA A 247 48.37 18.96 16.03
CA ALA A 247 49.62 18.37 16.49
C ALA A 247 50.84 18.91 15.72
N LEU A 248 50.69 19.30 14.45
CA LEU A 248 51.75 19.99 13.69
C LEU A 248 52.05 21.38 14.24
N ILE A 249 51.05 22.07 14.82
CA ILE A 249 51.22 23.43 15.38
C ILE A 249 51.82 23.38 16.78
N PHE A 250 51.39 22.41 17.60
CA PHE A 250 51.80 22.21 18.99
C PHE A 250 52.26 20.77 19.26
N PRO A 251 53.45 20.37 18.78
CA PRO A 251 53.93 18.98 18.87
C PRO A 251 54.17 18.48 20.31
N GLY A 252 54.26 19.38 21.30
CA GLY A 252 54.45 19.03 22.71
C GLY A 252 53.17 19.03 23.57
N ASP A 253 52.00 19.31 22.99
CA ASP A 253 50.74 19.35 23.76
C ASP A 253 50.18 17.93 23.94
N THR A 254 50.27 17.41 25.16
CA THR A 254 49.81 16.05 25.50
C THR A 254 48.30 15.89 25.30
N SER A 255 47.51 16.96 25.45
CA SER A 255 46.05 16.90 25.32
C SER A 255 45.60 16.59 23.88
N ILE A 256 46.37 17.03 22.87
CA ILE A 256 46.10 16.74 21.46
C ILE A 256 46.35 15.25 21.18
N ASN A 257 47.43 14.69 21.71
CA ASN A 257 47.79 13.28 21.51
C ASN A 257 46.81 12.33 22.19
N GLU A 258 46.35 12.66 23.40
CA GLU A 258 45.28 11.91 24.08
C GLU A 258 43.99 11.89 23.24
N ARG A 259 43.60 13.05 22.68
CA ARG A 259 42.42 13.14 21.82
C ARG A 259 42.58 12.37 20.50
N LEU A 260 43.78 12.37 19.91
CA LEU A 260 44.07 11.58 18.71
C LEU A 260 43.96 10.07 18.96
N SER A 261 44.41 9.60 20.12
CA SER A 261 44.24 8.18 20.51
C SER A 261 42.77 7.82 20.65
N GLU A 262 41.96 8.68 21.26
CA GLU A 262 40.50 8.49 21.37
C GLU A 262 39.84 8.46 19.97
N LEU A 263 40.18 9.41 19.11
CA LEU A 263 39.65 9.52 17.76
C LEU A 263 40.02 8.32 16.89
N ALA A 264 41.24 7.81 17.00
CA ALA A 264 41.67 6.60 16.27
C ALA A 264 40.77 5.40 16.61
N ALA A 265 40.46 5.19 17.90
CA ALA A 265 39.55 4.12 18.32
C ALA A 265 38.12 4.32 17.78
N ARG A 266 37.61 5.56 17.74
CA ARG A 266 36.30 5.88 17.16
C ARG A 266 36.26 5.70 15.64
N VAL A 267 37.32 6.09 14.95
CA VAL A 267 37.47 5.87 13.50
C VAL A 267 37.47 4.37 13.19
N GLU A 268 38.21 3.56 13.97
CA GLU A 268 38.24 2.10 13.79
C GLU A 268 36.88 1.45 14.11
N ALA A 269 36.19 1.88 15.16
CA ALA A 269 34.84 1.39 15.46
C ALA A 269 33.85 1.73 14.32
N SER A 270 33.88 2.98 13.85
CA SER A 270 33.01 3.45 12.76
C SER A 270 33.30 2.75 11.44
N SER A 271 34.57 2.43 11.14
CA SER A 271 34.92 1.68 9.94
C SER A 271 34.42 0.24 10.00
N LYS A 272 34.58 -0.45 11.14
CA LYS A 272 34.03 -1.80 11.36
C LYS A 272 32.52 -1.86 11.23
N ASP A 273 31.81 -0.90 11.83
CA ASP A 273 30.35 -0.82 11.72
C ASP A 273 29.91 -0.58 10.27
N ARG A 274 30.61 0.28 9.53
CA ARG A 274 30.34 0.51 8.10
C ARG A 274 30.60 -0.73 7.27
N GLU A 275 31.69 -1.46 7.51
CA GLU A 275 31.99 -2.71 6.81
C GLU A 275 30.93 -3.77 7.07
N LYS A 276 30.45 -3.90 8.32
CA LYS A 276 29.35 -4.79 8.68
C LYS A 276 28.06 -4.45 7.93
N GLN A 277 27.67 -3.17 7.93
CA GLN A 277 26.49 -2.71 7.18
C GLN A 277 26.62 -2.98 5.68
N LEU A 278 27.80 -2.72 5.10
CA LEU A 278 28.07 -3.02 3.70
C LEU A 278 27.92 -4.51 3.39
N GLN A 279 28.39 -5.39 4.28
CA GLN A 279 28.26 -6.83 4.14
C GLN A 279 26.79 -7.28 4.20
N GLU A 280 26.02 -6.80 5.18
CA GLU A 280 24.59 -7.10 5.31
C GLU A 280 23.81 -6.68 4.06
N TRP A 281 24.09 -5.48 3.53
CA TRP A 281 23.44 -5.02 2.30
C TRP A 281 23.88 -5.79 1.05
N ARG A 282 25.12 -6.29 1.00
CA ARG A 282 25.59 -7.16 -0.10
C ARG A 282 24.82 -8.48 -0.09
N GLU A 283 24.70 -9.12 1.06
CA GLU A 283 23.96 -10.38 1.19
C GLU A 283 22.48 -10.22 0.77
N LYS A 284 21.84 -9.12 1.20
CA LYS A 284 20.49 -8.77 0.74
C LYS A 284 20.41 -8.57 -0.78
N ALA A 285 21.37 -7.84 -1.37
CA ALA A 285 21.40 -7.61 -2.80
C ALA A 285 21.56 -8.92 -3.61
N GLU A 286 22.39 -9.85 -3.14
CA GLU A 286 22.59 -11.14 -3.82
C GLU A 286 21.37 -12.04 -3.71
N ALA A 287 20.75 -12.10 -2.53
CA ALA A 287 19.51 -12.84 -2.33
C ALA A 287 18.40 -12.32 -3.26
N ALA A 288 18.21 -10.99 -3.29
CA ALA A 288 17.17 -10.34 -4.08
C ALA A 288 17.39 -10.47 -5.60
N LEU A 289 18.64 -10.44 -6.06
CA LEU A 289 18.96 -10.69 -7.47
C LEU A 289 18.69 -12.15 -7.87
N LYS A 290 18.89 -13.09 -6.94
CA LYS A 290 18.70 -14.52 -7.17
C LYS A 290 17.23 -14.93 -7.13
N ASP A 291 16.45 -14.37 -6.21
CA ASP A 291 15.03 -14.69 -6.05
C ASP A 291 14.11 -13.93 -7.03
N GLY A 292 14.63 -12.87 -7.66
CA GLY A 292 13.89 -12.06 -8.63
C GLY A 292 13.10 -10.90 -8.02
N THR A 293 13.35 -10.53 -6.76
CA THR A 293 12.82 -9.31 -6.12
C THR A 293 13.66 -8.10 -6.53
N LEU A 294 13.41 -7.60 -7.73
CA LEU A 294 14.33 -6.68 -8.40
C LEU A 294 14.10 -5.22 -8.01
N VAL A 295 12.83 -4.79 -7.95
CA VAL A 295 12.42 -3.38 -7.80
C VAL A 295 11.08 -3.29 -7.05
N PRO A 296 10.69 -2.10 -6.55
CA PRO A 296 9.38 -1.90 -5.93
C PRO A 296 8.21 -2.39 -6.81
N PRO A 297 7.10 -2.88 -6.21
CA PRO A 297 6.70 -2.72 -4.80
C PRO A 297 7.27 -3.77 -3.83
N GLU A 298 8.06 -4.73 -4.31
CA GLU A 298 8.66 -5.76 -3.46
C GLU A 298 9.58 -5.13 -2.39
N LYS A 299 9.44 -5.55 -1.13
CA LYS A 299 10.34 -5.15 -0.04
C LYS A 299 11.67 -5.89 -0.15
N ASP A 300 12.73 -5.31 0.43
CA ASP A 300 14.09 -5.87 0.42
C ASP A 300 14.61 -6.18 -1.01
N ASN A 301 14.19 -5.38 -1.99
CA ASN A 301 14.55 -5.58 -3.38
C ASN A 301 16.02 -5.22 -3.69
N ALA A 302 16.53 -5.77 -4.78
CA ALA A 302 17.92 -5.59 -5.21
C ALA A 302 18.29 -4.11 -5.43
N LEU A 303 17.40 -3.31 -6.02
CA LEU A 303 17.65 -1.88 -6.26
C LEU A 303 17.88 -1.11 -4.95
N GLU A 304 17.06 -1.38 -3.93
CA GLU A 304 17.16 -0.74 -2.62
C GLU A 304 18.47 -1.10 -1.93
N ALA A 305 18.80 -2.38 -1.88
CA ALA A 305 20.04 -2.87 -1.27
C ALA A 305 21.27 -2.26 -1.97
N LEU A 306 21.32 -2.25 -3.30
CA LEU A 306 22.41 -1.67 -4.07
C LEU A 306 22.56 -0.16 -3.87
N ARG A 307 21.44 0.57 -3.79
CA ARG A 307 21.45 2.02 -3.49
C ARG A 307 21.94 2.30 -2.08
N ASN A 308 21.59 1.48 -1.09
CA ASN A 308 22.10 1.62 0.27
C ASN A 308 23.63 1.43 0.33
N ILE A 309 24.16 0.43 -0.38
CA ILE A 309 25.62 0.25 -0.55
C ILE A 309 26.24 1.50 -1.19
N GLN A 310 25.62 2.05 -2.25
CA GLN A 310 26.12 3.25 -2.94
C GLN A 310 26.12 4.51 -2.06
N ARG A 311 25.19 4.63 -1.10
CA ARG A 311 25.17 5.73 -0.13
C ARG A 311 26.31 5.60 0.89
N LEU A 312 26.57 4.38 1.37
CA LEU A 312 27.64 4.09 2.33
C LEU A 312 29.04 4.15 1.69
N ASP A 313 29.16 3.67 0.45
CA ASP A 313 30.37 3.73 -0.37
C ASP A 313 30.03 4.14 -1.81
N LYS A 314 30.18 5.44 -2.08
CA LYS A 314 29.95 6.04 -3.41
C LYS A 314 30.84 5.45 -4.50
N ARG A 315 32.00 4.89 -4.15
CA ARG A 315 32.98 4.32 -5.08
C ARG A 315 32.92 2.80 -5.14
N SER A 316 31.93 2.17 -4.50
CA SER A 316 31.73 0.71 -4.50
C SER A 316 31.66 0.13 -5.91
N ALA A 317 32.67 -0.67 -6.27
CA ALA A 317 32.68 -1.43 -7.51
C ALA A 317 31.56 -2.48 -7.53
N TYR A 318 31.27 -3.05 -6.35
CA TYR A 318 30.18 -4.01 -6.16
C TYR A 318 28.82 -3.39 -6.53
N ALA A 319 28.49 -2.22 -5.99
CA ALA A 319 27.21 -1.57 -6.27
C ALA A 319 27.06 -1.21 -7.75
N ARG A 320 28.13 -0.69 -8.39
CA ARG A 320 28.13 -0.40 -9.84
C ARG A 320 27.87 -1.66 -10.67
N GLY A 321 28.59 -2.76 -10.39
CA GLY A 321 28.41 -4.03 -11.08
C GLY A 321 27.06 -4.69 -10.78
N GLY A 322 26.54 -4.54 -9.57
CA GLY A 322 25.21 -5.02 -9.19
C GLY A 322 24.09 -4.26 -9.89
N MET A 323 24.21 -2.95 -10.04
CA MET A 323 23.23 -2.14 -10.80
C MET A 323 23.20 -2.53 -12.28
N LEU A 324 24.35 -2.89 -12.86
CA LEU A 324 24.41 -3.44 -14.22
C LEU A 324 23.67 -4.79 -14.32
N ARG A 325 23.95 -5.73 -13.40
CA ARG A 325 23.28 -7.05 -13.35
C ARG A 325 21.78 -6.93 -13.13
N LEU A 326 21.34 -6.03 -12.24
CA LEU A 326 19.93 -5.73 -12.02
C LEU A 326 19.25 -5.28 -13.32
N LYS A 327 19.87 -4.33 -14.02
CA LYS A 327 19.37 -3.81 -15.30
C LYS A 327 19.26 -4.92 -16.35
N GLU A 328 20.30 -5.73 -16.52
CA GLU A 328 20.32 -6.87 -17.44
C GLU A 328 19.22 -7.89 -17.10
N THR A 329 19.00 -8.18 -15.82
CA THR A 329 17.96 -9.11 -15.38
C THR A 329 16.56 -8.59 -15.73
N LEU A 330 16.30 -7.30 -15.52
CA LEU A 330 15.03 -6.68 -15.91
C LEU A 330 14.83 -6.67 -17.43
N GLN A 331 15.89 -6.37 -18.20
CA GLN A 331 15.86 -6.43 -19.67
C GLN A 331 15.55 -7.84 -20.16
N ASN A 332 16.24 -8.85 -19.63
CA ASN A 332 16.02 -10.26 -19.98
C ASN A 332 14.59 -10.70 -19.67
N ARG A 333 14.01 -10.25 -18.55
CA ARG A 333 12.60 -10.52 -18.21
C ARG A 333 11.65 -9.97 -19.29
N GLY A 334 11.89 -8.74 -19.74
CA GLY A 334 11.14 -8.12 -20.83
C GLY A 334 11.32 -8.84 -22.17
N ASP A 335 12.55 -9.20 -22.54
CA ASP A 335 12.86 -9.92 -23.78
C ASP A 335 12.24 -11.32 -23.80
N ASN A 336 12.21 -12.04 -22.68
CA ASN A 336 11.53 -13.32 -22.58
C ASN A 336 10.03 -13.21 -22.86
N LYS A 337 9.39 -12.11 -22.42
CA LYS A 337 7.98 -11.83 -22.72
C LYS A 337 7.76 -11.46 -24.18
N VAL A 338 8.72 -10.76 -24.81
CA VAL A 338 8.71 -10.56 -26.27
C VAL A 338 8.75 -11.91 -27.00
N ALA A 339 9.65 -12.80 -26.59
CA ALA A 339 9.78 -14.13 -27.18
C ALA A 339 8.52 -15.01 -26.99
N SER A 340 7.83 -14.87 -25.85
CA SER A 340 6.58 -15.58 -25.59
C SER A 340 5.34 -14.92 -26.22
N GLY A 341 5.49 -13.78 -26.89
CA GLY A 341 4.39 -13.01 -27.47
C GLY A 341 3.55 -12.22 -26.46
N ASP A 342 3.97 -12.12 -25.20
CA ASP A 342 3.35 -11.24 -24.20
C ASP A 342 3.85 -9.80 -24.37
N TRP A 343 3.38 -9.16 -25.45
CA TRP A 343 3.77 -7.80 -25.81
C TRP A 343 3.38 -6.76 -24.75
N ARG A 344 2.25 -6.97 -24.05
CA ARG A 344 1.79 -6.04 -23.00
C ARG A 344 2.64 -6.15 -21.73
N GLY A 345 2.96 -7.38 -21.31
CA GLY A 345 3.85 -7.60 -20.18
C GLY A 345 5.27 -7.13 -20.48
N ALA A 346 5.79 -7.37 -21.70
CA ALA A 346 7.09 -6.86 -22.14
C ALA A 346 7.14 -5.32 -22.10
N ARG A 347 6.08 -4.64 -22.57
CA ARG A 347 5.97 -3.17 -22.49
C ARG A 347 6.10 -2.67 -21.06
N ASN A 348 5.42 -3.32 -20.11
CA ASN A 348 5.46 -2.92 -18.72
C ASN A 348 6.87 -3.12 -18.14
N ASP A 349 7.53 -4.24 -18.43
CA ASP A 349 8.89 -4.52 -17.97
C ASP A 349 9.91 -3.51 -18.50
N PHE A 350 9.86 -3.18 -19.80
CA PHE A 350 10.76 -2.18 -20.37
C PHE A 350 10.47 -0.76 -19.87
N ARG A 351 9.21 -0.42 -19.55
CA ARG A 351 8.90 0.83 -18.84
C ARG A 351 9.50 0.86 -17.44
N THR A 352 9.46 -0.26 -16.72
CA THR A 352 10.13 -0.39 -15.42
C THR A 352 11.65 -0.21 -15.55
N VAL A 353 12.29 -0.78 -16.58
CA VAL A 353 13.71 -0.52 -16.86
C VAL A 353 13.96 0.98 -17.02
N LEU A 354 13.17 1.67 -17.87
CA LEU A 354 13.35 3.11 -18.13
C LEU A 354 12.99 4.01 -16.94
N GLN A 355 12.13 3.55 -16.04
CA GLN A 355 11.83 4.27 -14.80
C GLN A 355 13.06 4.37 -13.88
N TYR A 356 13.87 3.31 -13.81
CA TYR A 356 15.04 3.25 -12.92
C TYR A 356 16.37 3.50 -13.65
N PHE A 357 16.40 3.29 -14.96
CA PHE A 357 17.54 3.48 -15.86
C PHE A 357 17.11 4.30 -17.10
N PRO A 358 16.79 5.59 -16.94
CA PRO A 358 16.22 6.42 -18.01
C PRO A 358 17.15 6.63 -19.21
N GLU A 359 18.46 6.43 -19.03
CA GLU A 359 19.46 6.54 -20.09
C GLU A 359 19.68 5.24 -20.86
N ASP A 360 18.96 4.16 -20.52
CA ASP A 360 19.16 2.87 -21.17
C ASP A 360 18.65 2.86 -22.62
N VAL A 361 19.60 2.90 -23.57
CA VAL A 361 19.32 2.96 -25.01
C VAL A 361 18.62 1.68 -25.50
N TYR A 362 19.01 0.52 -24.95
CA TYR A 362 18.44 -0.77 -25.33
C TYR A 362 16.95 -0.84 -24.99
N ALA A 363 16.57 -0.47 -23.76
CA ALA A 363 15.19 -0.46 -23.31
C ALA A 363 14.33 0.55 -24.08
N LYS A 364 14.88 1.72 -24.45
CA LYS A 364 14.19 2.69 -25.34
C LYS A 364 13.87 2.07 -26.69
N ALA A 365 14.86 1.44 -27.33
CA ALA A 365 14.68 0.81 -28.64
C ALA A 365 13.69 -0.37 -28.57
N ARG A 366 13.79 -1.21 -27.54
CA ARG A 366 12.86 -2.32 -27.31
C ARG A 366 11.44 -1.84 -27.07
N LEU A 367 11.24 -0.82 -26.23
CA LEU A 367 9.92 -0.26 -25.98
C LEU A 367 9.28 0.28 -27.25
N ALA A 368 10.03 1.02 -28.08
CA ALA A 368 9.53 1.54 -29.36
C ALA A 368 9.09 0.41 -30.31
N MET A 369 9.89 -0.67 -30.41
CA MET A 369 9.52 -1.87 -31.19
C MET A 369 8.24 -2.51 -30.66
N ILE A 370 8.11 -2.66 -29.35
CA ILE A 370 6.93 -3.26 -28.70
C ILE A 370 5.69 -2.39 -28.93
N GLU A 371 5.82 -1.06 -28.83
CA GLU A 371 4.72 -0.13 -29.07
C GLU A 371 4.25 -0.18 -30.53
N ALA A 372 5.17 -0.23 -31.49
CA ALA A 372 4.84 -0.44 -32.90
C ALA A 372 4.11 -1.77 -33.12
N LYS A 373 4.57 -2.85 -32.47
CA LYS A 373 3.93 -4.17 -32.61
C LYS A 373 2.53 -4.22 -32.00
N LEU A 374 2.35 -3.62 -30.83
CA LEU A 374 1.04 -3.49 -30.20
C LEU A 374 0.07 -2.69 -31.07
N GLN A 375 0.55 -1.61 -31.68
CA GLN A 375 -0.26 -0.81 -32.60
C GLN A 375 -0.69 -1.62 -33.83
N GLU A 376 0.22 -2.36 -34.45
CA GLU A 376 -0.08 -3.27 -35.57
C GLU A 376 -1.17 -4.29 -35.18
N LEU A 377 -1.00 -4.98 -34.04
CA LEU A 377 -1.97 -5.95 -33.54
C LEU A 377 -3.36 -5.33 -33.33
N THR A 378 -3.43 -4.16 -32.70
CA THR A 378 -4.71 -3.45 -32.49
C THR A 378 -5.36 -3.04 -33.81
N GLN A 379 -4.57 -2.63 -34.81
CA GLN A 379 -5.10 -2.29 -36.13
C GLN A 379 -5.65 -3.53 -36.85
N THR A 380 -4.95 -4.66 -36.78
CA THR A 380 -5.43 -5.93 -37.33
C THR A 380 -6.74 -6.37 -36.67
N GLU A 381 -6.82 -6.30 -35.33
CA GLU A 381 -8.05 -6.63 -34.58
C GLU A 381 -9.22 -5.72 -35.01
N MET A 382 -9.00 -4.42 -35.12
CA MET A 382 -10.01 -3.48 -35.59
C MET A 382 -10.46 -3.77 -37.03
N GLN A 383 -9.53 -4.06 -37.94
CA GLN A 383 -9.86 -4.40 -39.34
C GLN A 383 -10.68 -5.68 -39.43
N LEU A 384 -10.31 -6.72 -38.66
CA LEU A 384 -11.08 -7.97 -38.60
C LEU A 384 -12.47 -7.74 -38.03
N ALA A 385 -12.60 -6.94 -36.97
CA ALA A 385 -13.89 -6.59 -36.38
C ALA A 385 -14.77 -5.80 -37.36
N GLN A 386 -14.20 -4.81 -38.06
CA GLN A 386 -14.91 -4.05 -39.09
C GLN A 386 -15.37 -4.94 -40.24
N LYS A 387 -14.51 -5.83 -40.72
CA LYS A 387 -14.86 -6.78 -41.78
C LYS A 387 -15.99 -7.71 -41.33
N ALA A 388 -15.90 -8.27 -40.12
CA ALA A 388 -16.96 -9.11 -39.57
C ALA A 388 -18.30 -8.36 -39.46
N GLN A 389 -18.27 -7.10 -39.01
CA GLN A 389 -19.45 -6.25 -38.94
C GLN A 389 -20.04 -5.97 -40.34
N GLN A 390 -19.18 -5.70 -41.33
CA GLN A 390 -19.61 -5.49 -42.71
C GLN A 390 -20.21 -6.76 -43.33
N ASP A 391 -19.59 -7.92 -43.12
CA ASP A 391 -20.07 -9.21 -43.62
C ASP A 391 -21.43 -9.55 -42.97
N GLU A 392 -21.60 -9.29 -41.67
CA GLU A 392 -22.87 -9.46 -40.97
C GLU A 392 -23.95 -8.49 -41.50
N GLN A 393 -23.61 -7.22 -41.69
CA GLN A 393 -24.54 -6.23 -42.25
C GLN A 393 -24.96 -6.61 -43.68
N GLN A 394 -24.03 -7.06 -44.51
CA GLN A 394 -24.32 -7.53 -45.87
C GLN A 394 -25.21 -8.78 -45.86
N ALA A 395 -24.96 -9.73 -44.95
CA ALA A 395 -25.81 -10.91 -44.79
C ALA A 395 -27.24 -10.52 -44.38
N ARG A 396 -27.40 -9.65 -43.37
CA ARG A 396 -28.71 -9.12 -42.95
C ARG A 396 -29.42 -8.41 -44.10
N GLN A 397 -28.71 -7.58 -44.86
CA GLN A 397 -29.27 -6.87 -46.00
C GLN A 397 -29.72 -7.85 -47.10
N ARG A 398 -28.92 -8.89 -47.37
CA ARG A 398 -29.27 -9.94 -48.34
C ARG A 398 -30.53 -10.68 -47.92
N VAL A 399 -30.65 -11.07 -46.66
CA VAL A 399 -31.84 -11.73 -46.10
C VAL A 399 -33.07 -10.84 -46.22
N ALA A 400 -32.95 -9.55 -45.88
CA ALA A 400 -34.04 -8.57 -46.02
C ALA A 400 -34.47 -8.40 -47.50
N ASN A 401 -33.51 -8.29 -48.42
CA ASN A 401 -33.78 -8.17 -49.85
C ASN A 401 -34.45 -9.43 -50.42
N LEU A 402 -34.00 -10.62 -50.02
CA LEU A 402 -34.62 -11.89 -50.41
C LEU A 402 -36.08 -11.95 -49.94
N ARG A 403 -36.35 -11.58 -48.69
CA ARG A 403 -37.72 -11.51 -48.16
C ARG A 403 -38.59 -10.55 -48.98
N GLN A 404 -38.09 -9.34 -49.24
CA GLN A 404 -38.83 -8.33 -50.00
C GLN A 404 -39.09 -8.77 -51.45
N SER A 405 -38.09 -9.36 -52.12
CA SER A 405 -38.24 -9.91 -53.47
C SER A 405 -39.28 -11.02 -53.49
N ALA A 406 -39.19 -11.98 -52.56
CA ALA A 406 -40.10 -13.12 -52.48
C ALA A 406 -41.57 -12.67 -52.27
N LEU A 407 -41.78 -11.67 -51.40
CA LEU A 407 -43.09 -11.05 -51.22
C LEU A 407 -43.61 -10.35 -52.49
N SER A 408 -42.73 -9.65 -53.21
CA SER A 408 -43.07 -8.98 -54.48
C SER A 408 -43.42 -9.99 -55.58
N SER A 409 -42.65 -11.07 -55.69
CA SER A 409 -42.90 -12.19 -56.60
C SER A 409 -44.25 -12.86 -56.29
N TYR A 410 -44.59 -13.05 -55.01
CA TYR A 410 -45.90 -13.57 -54.61
C TYR A 410 -47.03 -12.63 -55.02
N ARG A 411 -46.92 -11.32 -54.72
CA ARG A 411 -47.95 -10.31 -55.06
C ARG A 411 -48.16 -10.13 -56.57
N SER A 412 -47.12 -10.36 -57.38
CA SER A 412 -47.20 -10.28 -58.85
C SER A 412 -47.68 -11.58 -59.50
N GLY A 413 -48.00 -12.62 -58.72
CA GLY A 413 -48.48 -13.91 -59.22
C GLY A 413 -47.37 -14.83 -59.76
N ALA A 414 -46.11 -14.45 -59.62
CA ALA A 414 -44.95 -15.25 -60.03
C ALA A 414 -44.63 -16.34 -58.98
N TYR A 415 -45.59 -17.23 -58.73
CA TYR A 415 -45.56 -18.15 -57.59
C TYR A 415 -44.37 -19.13 -57.57
N GLN A 416 -43.95 -19.66 -58.73
CA GLN A 416 -42.77 -20.54 -58.79
C GLN A 416 -41.49 -19.79 -58.40
N ARG A 417 -41.35 -18.54 -58.85
CA ARG A 417 -40.23 -17.67 -58.49
C ARG A 417 -40.27 -17.34 -57.00
N ALA A 418 -41.44 -16.96 -56.47
CA ALA A 418 -41.60 -16.70 -55.03
C ALA A 418 -41.21 -17.91 -54.17
N VAL A 419 -41.60 -19.13 -54.57
CA VAL A 419 -41.18 -20.36 -53.87
C VAL A 419 -39.66 -20.51 -53.88
N SER A 420 -38.99 -20.30 -55.02
CA SER A 420 -37.53 -20.39 -55.10
C SER A 420 -36.83 -19.33 -54.23
N GLU A 421 -37.34 -18.10 -54.19
CA GLU A 421 -36.79 -17.00 -53.39
C GLU A 421 -37.01 -17.24 -51.88
N TRP A 422 -38.18 -17.77 -51.48
CA TRP A 422 -38.43 -18.20 -50.11
C TRP A 422 -37.59 -19.41 -49.69
N GLN A 423 -37.34 -20.35 -50.60
CA GLN A 423 -36.41 -21.46 -50.34
C GLN A 423 -34.97 -20.99 -50.20
N GLU A 424 -34.56 -19.96 -50.95
CA GLU A 424 -33.25 -19.32 -50.75
C GLU A 424 -33.20 -18.57 -49.40
N TYR A 425 -34.28 -17.88 -49.03
CA TYR A 425 -34.41 -17.22 -47.74
C TYR A 425 -34.29 -18.21 -46.56
N LEU A 426 -34.92 -19.38 -46.67
CA LEU A 426 -34.85 -20.46 -45.67
C LEU A 426 -33.44 -21.05 -45.49
N LYS A 427 -32.49 -20.81 -46.42
CA LYS A 427 -31.09 -21.19 -46.18
C LYS A 427 -30.41 -20.33 -45.11
N TYR A 428 -30.94 -19.12 -44.88
CA TYR A 428 -30.44 -18.18 -43.89
C TYR A 428 -31.29 -18.19 -42.62
N GLU A 429 -32.61 -18.29 -42.77
CA GLU A 429 -33.59 -18.30 -41.68
C GLU A 429 -34.43 -19.59 -41.74
N PRO A 430 -33.86 -20.76 -41.39
CA PRO A 430 -34.50 -22.06 -41.60
C PRO A 430 -35.77 -22.28 -40.78
N GLU A 431 -35.96 -21.52 -39.70
CA GLU A 431 -37.09 -21.61 -38.79
C GLU A 431 -38.15 -20.52 -39.05
N SER A 432 -38.13 -19.91 -40.23
CA SER A 432 -39.11 -18.88 -40.60
C SER A 432 -40.50 -19.47 -40.92
N ASP A 433 -41.43 -19.31 -39.98
CA ASP A 433 -42.85 -19.66 -40.17
C ASP A 433 -43.49 -18.87 -41.32
N GLU A 434 -43.13 -17.59 -41.46
CA GLU A 434 -43.55 -16.72 -42.56
C GLU A 434 -43.17 -17.29 -43.93
N ALA A 435 -41.92 -17.75 -44.09
CA ALA A 435 -41.46 -18.31 -45.36
C ALA A 435 -42.25 -19.57 -45.73
N TYR A 436 -42.46 -20.49 -44.77
CA TYR A 436 -43.29 -21.67 -45.00
C TYR A 436 -44.76 -21.32 -45.28
N PHE A 437 -45.30 -20.30 -44.61
CA PHE A 437 -46.65 -19.81 -44.89
C PHE A 437 -46.77 -19.29 -46.33
N TYR A 438 -45.84 -18.44 -46.80
CA TYR A 438 -45.89 -17.92 -48.16
C TYR A 438 -45.58 -18.98 -49.23
N ILE A 439 -44.74 -19.97 -48.94
CA ILE A 439 -44.58 -21.15 -49.82
C ILE A 439 -45.92 -21.91 -49.92
N GLY A 440 -46.59 -22.14 -48.78
CA GLY A 440 -47.93 -22.73 -48.75
C GLY A 440 -48.95 -21.92 -49.55
N ALA A 441 -48.92 -20.59 -49.43
CA ALA A 441 -49.77 -19.69 -50.21
C ALA A 441 -49.50 -19.76 -51.71
N CYS A 442 -48.23 -19.82 -52.12
CA CYS A 442 -47.87 -20.01 -53.52
C CYS A 442 -48.40 -21.34 -54.09
N TYR A 443 -48.37 -22.42 -53.31
CA TYR A 443 -48.93 -23.71 -53.72
C TYR A 443 -50.46 -23.72 -53.74
N LEU A 444 -51.09 -23.02 -52.80
CA LEU A 444 -52.54 -22.83 -52.76
C LEU A 444 -53.05 -22.14 -54.02
N GLU A 445 -52.41 -21.03 -54.43
CA GLU A 445 -52.74 -20.30 -55.66
C GLU A 445 -52.52 -21.15 -56.93
N GLN A 446 -51.55 -22.08 -56.88
CA GLN A 446 -51.31 -23.07 -57.93
C GLN A 446 -52.24 -24.29 -57.85
N LYS A 447 -53.24 -24.29 -56.95
CA LYS A 447 -54.19 -25.40 -56.69
C LYS A 447 -53.53 -26.71 -56.25
N GLN A 448 -52.30 -26.66 -55.74
CA GLN A 448 -51.60 -27.81 -55.15
C GLN A 448 -51.93 -27.89 -53.65
N LEU A 449 -53.18 -28.26 -53.35
CA LEU A 449 -53.77 -28.12 -52.02
C LEU A 449 -53.08 -28.95 -50.95
N ASP A 450 -52.67 -30.18 -51.25
CA ASP A 450 -51.98 -31.05 -50.28
C ASP A 450 -50.58 -30.54 -49.93
N THR A 451 -49.84 -30.02 -50.92
CA THR A 451 -48.53 -29.40 -50.71
C THR A 451 -48.67 -28.11 -49.90
N ALA A 452 -49.75 -27.34 -50.13
CA ALA A 452 -50.05 -26.15 -49.36
C ALA A 452 -50.31 -26.49 -47.88
N ILE A 453 -51.14 -27.50 -47.59
CA ILE A 453 -51.41 -27.99 -46.23
C ILE A 453 -50.11 -28.35 -45.51
N LEU A 454 -49.24 -29.15 -46.14
CA LEU A 454 -47.96 -29.55 -45.53
C LEU A 454 -47.10 -28.35 -45.13
N ASN A 455 -47.04 -27.30 -45.97
CA ASN A 455 -46.24 -26.12 -45.67
C ASN A 455 -46.89 -25.24 -44.59
N TYR A 456 -48.22 -25.13 -44.54
CA TYR A 456 -48.90 -24.44 -43.46
C TYR A 456 -48.77 -25.18 -42.12
N GLU A 457 -48.80 -26.51 -42.12
CA GLU A 457 -48.53 -27.31 -40.92
C GLU A 457 -47.11 -27.11 -40.42
N LYS A 458 -46.13 -27.06 -41.33
CA LYS A 458 -44.75 -26.69 -40.97
C LYS A 458 -44.64 -25.28 -40.39
N ALA A 459 -45.33 -24.30 -40.99
CA ALA A 459 -45.38 -22.95 -40.45
C ALA A 459 -45.95 -22.92 -39.02
N LEU A 460 -47.00 -23.70 -38.74
CA LEU A 460 -47.58 -23.82 -37.39
C LEU A 460 -46.73 -24.63 -36.42
N ALA A 461 -45.97 -25.62 -36.90
CA ALA A 461 -45.02 -26.34 -36.07
C ALA A 461 -43.91 -25.40 -35.56
N LEU A 462 -43.49 -24.42 -36.37
CA LEU A 462 -42.52 -23.40 -36.00
C LEU A 462 -43.17 -22.28 -35.15
N ASN A 463 -44.35 -21.82 -35.55
CA ASN A 463 -45.10 -20.79 -34.84
C ASN A 463 -46.58 -21.20 -34.65
N PRO A 464 -46.91 -21.82 -33.50
CA PRO A 464 -48.30 -22.21 -33.16
C PRO A 464 -49.26 -21.03 -32.94
N LYS A 465 -48.79 -19.78 -33.08
CA LYS A 465 -49.59 -18.56 -32.95
C LYS A 465 -49.84 -17.88 -34.30
N HIS A 466 -49.42 -18.47 -35.43
CA HIS A 466 -49.63 -17.89 -36.74
C HIS A 466 -51.12 -17.97 -37.15
N VAL A 467 -51.87 -16.91 -36.87
CA VAL A 467 -53.33 -16.84 -37.05
C VAL A 467 -53.76 -17.18 -38.48
N LEU A 468 -53.14 -16.57 -39.48
CA LEU A 468 -53.48 -16.83 -40.89
C LEU A 468 -53.26 -18.29 -41.30
N ALA A 469 -52.20 -18.96 -40.81
CA ALA A 469 -51.95 -20.36 -41.13
C ALA A 469 -53.04 -21.27 -40.54
N HIS A 470 -53.49 -21.00 -39.30
CA HIS A 470 -54.64 -21.68 -38.71
C HIS A 470 -55.93 -21.46 -39.50
N VAL A 471 -56.22 -20.22 -39.92
CA VAL A 471 -57.42 -19.95 -40.73
C VAL A 471 -57.36 -20.69 -42.06
N THR A 472 -56.24 -20.61 -42.77
CA THR A 472 -56.09 -21.24 -44.08
C THR A 472 -56.18 -22.75 -43.99
N LEU A 473 -55.55 -23.38 -42.99
CA LEU A 473 -55.72 -24.81 -42.75
C LEU A 473 -57.14 -25.18 -42.39
N GLY A 474 -57.82 -24.38 -41.55
CA GLY A 474 -59.22 -24.61 -41.21
C GLY A 474 -60.12 -24.67 -42.45
N ILE A 475 -59.92 -23.74 -43.38
CA ILE A 475 -60.64 -23.72 -44.66
C ILE A 475 -60.25 -24.91 -45.55
N LEU A 476 -58.96 -25.24 -45.65
CA LEU A 476 -58.49 -26.35 -46.48
C LEU A 476 -58.95 -27.72 -45.96
N TYR A 477 -58.97 -27.91 -44.64
CA TYR A 477 -59.48 -29.14 -44.04
C TYR A 477 -60.98 -29.32 -44.26
N ASP A 478 -61.76 -28.24 -44.19
CA ASP A 478 -63.19 -28.26 -44.49
C ASP A 478 -63.45 -28.55 -45.99
N GLN A 479 -62.83 -27.77 -46.89
CA GLN A 479 -63.21 -27.75 -48.30
C GLN A 479 -62.52 -28.83 -49.15
N HIS A 480 -61.28 -29.21 -48.83
CA HIS A 480 -60.49 -30.16 -49.63
C HIS A 480 -60.45 -31.55 -48.99
N ARG A 481 -60.21 -31.63 -47.67
CA ARG A 481 -60.11 -32.92 -46.96
C ARG A 481 -61.43 -33.43 -46.41
N ASN A 482 -62.48 -32.59 -46.38
CA ASN A 482 -63.76 -32.88 -45.74
C ASN A 482 -63.59 -33.39 -44.29
N ASP A 483 -62.55 -32.90 -43.60
CA ASP A 483 -62.24 -33.19 -42.20
C ASP A 483 -62.68 -32.02 -41.33
N MET A 484 -63.98 -32.00 -41.05
CA MET A 484 -64.63 -30.92 -40.29
C MET A 484 -64.09 -30.82 -38.86
N GLY A 485 -63.57 -31.91 -38.29
CA GLY A 485 -63.00 -31.94 -36.95
C GLY A 485 -61.70 -31.13 -36.87
N ARG A 486 -60.74 -31.41 -37.75
CA ARG A 486 -59.50 -30.62 -37.85
C ARG A 486 -59.75 -29.18 -38.28
N ALA A 487 -60.74 -28.99 -39.17
CA ALA A 487 -61.15 -27.65 -39.58
C ALA A 487 -61.61 -26.80 -38.39
N GLU A 488 -62.47 -27.36 -37.54
CA GLU A 488 -62.97 -26.70 -36.34
C GLU A 488 -61.83 -26.36 -35.36
N GLU A 489 -60.92 -27.32 -35.12
CA GLU A 489 -59.78 -27.13 -34.22
C GLU A 489 -58.93 -25.92 -34.63
N HIS A 490 -58.54 -25.84 -35.89
CA HIS A 490 -57.72 -24.74 -36.38
C HIS A 490 -58.46 -23.39 -36.38
N LEU A 491 -59.75 -23.35 -36.76
CA LEU A 491 -60.53 -22.11 -36.71
C LEU A 491 -60.75 -21.63 -35.28
N ARG A 492 -60.98 -22.55 -34.34
CA ARG A 492 -61.06 -22.23 -32.91
C ARG A 492 -59.75 -21.65 -32.42
N ARG A 493 -58.62 -22.24 -32.80
CA ARG A 493 -57.30 -21.72 -32.43
C ARG A 493 -57.05 -20.32 -33.00
N ALA A 494 -57.39 -20.09 -34.26
CA ALA A 494 -57.32 -18.75 -34.87
C ALA A 494 -58.18 -17.72 -34.12
N LYS A 495 -59.38 -18.12 -33.66
CA LYS A 495 -60.28 -17.27 -32.87
C LYS A 495 -59.68 -16.94 -31.50
N GLU A 496 -59.15 -17.93 -30.79
CA GLU A 496 -58.48 -17.76 -29.50
C GLU A 496 -57.28 -16.80 -29.57
N LEU A 497 -56.60 -16.77 -30.73
CA LEU A 497 -55.50 -15.86 -31.01
C LEU A 497 -55.94 -14.45 -31.43
N GLY A 498 -57.25 -14.16 -31.44
CA GLY A 498 -57.81 -12.83 -31.70
C GLY A 498 -58.24 -12.56 -33.15
N GLY A 499 -58.09 -13.54 -34.05
CA GLY A 499 -58.42 -13.38 -35.47
C GLY A 499 -57.53 -12.36 -36.20
N ILE A 500 -57.91 -12.02 -37.42
CA ILE A 500 -57.20 -11.03 -38.26
C ILE A 500 -58.19 -10.40 -39.24
N GLU A 501 -58.02 -9.13 -39.60
CA GLU A 501 -58.84 -8.33 -40.55
C GLU A 501 -60.06 -9.04 -41.20
N LYS A 502 -59.85 -9.89 -42.21
CA LYS A 502 -60.92 -10.60 -42.95
C LYS A 502 -61.66 -11.67 -42.13
N TYR A 503 -61.01 -12.22 -41.12
CA TYR A 503 -61.42 -13.31 -40.23
C TYR A 503 -61.41 -12.86 -38.77
N THR A 504 -62.34 -11.96 -38.42
CA THR A 504 -62.54 -11.53 -37.03
C THR A 504 -63.01 -12.70 -36.15
N PRO A 505 -62.86 -12.60 -34.81
CA PRO A 505 -63.35 -13.63 -33.90
C PRO A 505 -64.83 -13.98 -34.10
N GLU A 506 -65.67 -13.00 -34.43
CA GLU A 506 -67.10 -13.19 -34.69
C GLU A 506 -67.33 -13.99 -35.97
N ARG A 507 -66.57 -13.67 -37.03
CA ARG A 507 -66.66 -14.41 -38.29
C ARG A 507 -66.16 -15.84 -38.11
N LEU A 508 -65.04 -16.02 -37.41
CA LEU A 508 -64.51 -17.35 -37.09
C LEU A 508 -65.50 -18.15 -36.24
N GLN A 509 -66.17 -17.51 -35.28
CA GLN A 509 -67.22 -18.14 -34.49
C GLN A 509 -68.40 -18.61 -35.34
N ALA A 510 -68.83 -17.80 -36.32
CA ALA A 510 -69.88 -18.21 -37.25
C ALA A 510 -69.47 -19.43 -38.10
N MET A 511 -68.22 -19.45 -38.59
CA MET A 511 -67.67 -20.60 -39.32
C MET A 511 -67.60 -21.86 -38.45
N ILE A 512 -67.18 -21.73 -37.19
CA ILE A 512 -67.14 -22.84 -36.22
C ILE A 512 -68.57 -23.37 -35.95
N GLN A 513 -69.56 -22.50 -35.78
CA GLN A 513 -70.95 -22.92 -35.56
C GLN A 513 -71.52 -23.67 -36.77
N ASP A 514 -71.19 -23.23 -37.98
CA ASP A 514 -71.58 -23.94 -39.21
C ASP A 514 -70.97 -25.34 -39.25
N LEU A 515 -69.67 -25.48 -38.98
CA LEU A 515 -68.99 -26.77 -38.90
C LEU A 515 -69.61 -27.69 -37.84
N GLN A 516 -69.84 -27.18 -36.63
CA GLN A 516 -70.46 -27.93 -35.54
C GLN A 516 -71.87 -28.40 -35.91
N LYS A 517 -72.67 -27.57 -36.58
CA LYS A 517 -73.99 -27.95 -37.06
C LYS A 517 -73.90 -29.05 -38.11
N ARG A 518 -72.95 -28.96 -39.06
CA ARG A 518 -72.72 -30.00 -40.08
C ARG A 518 -72.26 -31.32 -39.45
N LEU A 519 -71.31 -31.28 -38.51
CA LEU A 519 -70.84 -32.43 -37.73
C LEU A 519 -71.96 -33.08 -36.91
N GLN A 520 -72.78 -32.26 -36.23
CA GLN A 520 -73.92 -32.76 -35.46
C GLN A 520 -74.91 -33.47 -36.38
N LEU A 521 -75.24 -32.88 -37.53
CA LEU A 521 -76.14 -33.50 -38.50
C LEU A 521 -75.58 -34.81 -39.06
N GLU A 522 -74.29 -34.85 -39.40
CA GLU A 522 -73.64 -36.08 -39.86
C GLU A 522 -73.66 -37.18 -38.78
N SER A 523 -73.43 -36.82 -37.51
CA SER A 523 -73.51 -37.78 -36.40
C SER A 523 -74.93 -38.33 -36.21
N LEU A 524 -75.94 -37.46 -36.28
CA LEU A 524 -77.34 -37.83 -36.10
C LEU A 524 -77.86 -38.70 -37.26
N GLN A 525 -77.37 -38.50 -38.49
CA GLN A 525 -77.69 -39.38 -39.62
C GLN A 525 -77.15 -40.80 -39.47
N LYS A 526 -76.04 -40.97 -38.73
CA LYS A 526 -75.45 -42.29 -38.43
C LYS A 526 -76.14 -42.99 -37.26
N THR A 527 -76.93 -42.28 -36.46
CA THR A 527 -77.62 -42.83 -35.29
C THR A 527 -78.92 -43.53 -35.68
N PRO A 528 -79.06 -44.84 -35.41
CA PRO A 528 -80.33 -45.53 -35.57
C PRO A 528 -81.32 -45.15 -34.46
N PHE A 529 -82.54 -44.79 -34.83
CA PHE A 529 -83.64 -44.54 -33.91
C PHE A 529 -84.38 -45.84 -33.60
N PRO A 530 -84.51 -46.26 -32.34
CA PRO A 530 -85.35 -47.41 -31.99
C PRO A 530 -86.82 -47.04 -32.18
N VAL A 531 -87.52 -47.81 -33.00
CA VAL A 531 -88.92 -47.57 -33.34
C VAL A 531 -89.73 -48.86 -33.25
N GLU A 532 -91.02 -48.71 -32.98
CA GLU A 532 -92.03 -49.75 -33.13
C GLU A 532 -92.84 -49.48 -34.40
N HIS A 533 -92.80 -50.40 -35.35
CA HIS A 533 -93.59 -50.35 -36.57
C HIS A 533 -94.94 -51.03 -36.36
N LYS A 534 -96.04 -50.30 -36.58
CA LYS A 534 -97.40 -50.78 -36.33
C LYS A 534 -98.02 -51.41 -37.58
N HIS A 535 -98.49 -52.64 -37.43
CA HIS A 535 -99.32 -53.35 -38.40
C HIS A 535 -100.80 -53.22 -38.06
N VAL A 536 -101.66 -53.72 -38.94
CA VAL A 536 -103.12 -53.72 -38.75
C VAL A 536 -103.54 -54.52 -37.51
N PHE A 537 -102.81 -55.60 -37.19
CA PHE A 537 -103.14 -56.53 -36.09
C PHE A 537 -101.96 -56.88 -35.17
N SER A 538 -100.77 -56.29 -35.38
CA SER A 538 -99.54 -56.57 -34.61
C SER A 538 -98.56 -55.40 -34.66
N SER A 539 -97.40 -55.51 -34.00
CA SER A 539 -96.28 -54.58 -34.15
C SER A 539 -94.95 -55.34 -34.15
N CYS A 540 -93.92 -54.74 -34.75
CA CYS A 540 -92.54 -55.22 -34.64
C CYS A 540 -91.59 -54.08 -34.27
N ARG A 541 -90.56 -54.39 -33.50
CA ARG A 541 -89.52 -53.43 -33.11
C ARG A 541 -88.34 -53.50 -34.07
N GLY A 542 -87.72 -52.36 -34.28
CA GLY A 542 -86.53 -52.26 -35.12
C GLY A 542 -85.86 -50.91 -34.98
N THR A 543 -84.93 -50.66 -35.88
CA THR A 543 -84.20 -49.39 -35.96
C THR A 543 -84.51 -48.67 -37.26
N LEU A 544 -84.85 -47.39 -37.16
CA LEU A 544 -85.03 -46.49 -38.28
C LEU A 544 -83.78 -45.62 -38.43
N ARG A 545 -83.27 -45.45 -39.64
CA ARG A 545 -82.22 -44.48 -39.97
C ARG A 545 -82.75 -43.47 -40.97
N VAL A 546 -82.44 -42.21 -40.72
CA VAL A 546 -82.76 -41.10 -41.62
C VAL A 546 -81.48 -40.70 -42.33
N LEU A 547 -81.30 -41.19 -43.55
CA LEU A 547 -80.10 -40.99 -44.37
C LEU A 547 -80.31 -39.81 -45.32
N ASP A 548 -79.25 -39.32 -45.98
CA ASP A 548 -79.36 -38.25 -46.99
C ASP A 548 -80.21 -38.64 -48.21
N ARG A 549 -80.19 -39.94 -48.57
CA ARG A 549 -80.86 -40.47 -49.75
C ARG A 549 -82.27 -41.01 -49.50
N GLY A 550 -82.66 -41.22 -48.25
CA GLY A 550 -83.94 -41.84 -47.89
C GLY A 550 -83.99 -42.35 -46.46
N ILE A 551 -85.03 -43.11 -46.14
CA ILE A 551 -85.19 -43.76 -44.84
C ILE A 551 -84.94 -45.25 -44.93
N GLU A 552 -84.28 -45.81 -43.92
CA GLU A 552 -84.02 -47.23 -43.81
C GLU A 552 -84.63 -47.75 -42.50
N PHE A 553 -85.52 -48.75 -42.58
CA PHE A 553 -86.00 -49.47 -41.41
C PHE A 553 -85.42 -50.89 -41.43
N ARG A 554 -84.81 -51.31 -40.30
CA ARG A 554 -84.29 -52.65 -40.11
C ARG A 554 -84.89 -53.30 -38.87
N THR A 555 -85.37 -54.52 -39.00
CA THR A 555 -85.87 -55.36 -37.90
C THR A 555 -85.37 -56.79 -38.06
N SER A 556 -85.14 -57.47 -36.94
CA SER A 556 -84.86 -58.91 -36.88
C SER A 556 -86.07 -59.74 -36.47
N GLU A 557 -87.19 -59.10 -36.10
CA GLU A 557 -88.41 -59.79 -35.65
C GLU A 557 -89.27 -60.28 -36.82
N THR A 558 -89.18 -59.61 -37.97
CA THR A 558 -89.91 -59.95 -39.20
C THR A 558 -89.05 -59.68 -40.44
N ASP A 559 -89.53 -60.06 -41.62
CA ASP A 559 -88.94 -59.75 -42.92
C ASP A 559 -89.25 -58.31 -43.42
N HIS A 560 -89.76 -57.44 -42.54
CA HIS A 560 -90.25 -56.09 -42.89
C HIS A 560 -89.16 -55.01 -42.97
N SER A 561 -87.89 -55.39 -43.08
CA SER A 561 -86.81 -54.42 -43.30
C SER A 561 -86.92 -53.81 -44.70
N PHE A 562 -86.75 -52.49 -44.83
CA PHE A 562 -86.82 -51.82 -46.13
C PHE A 562 -85.99 -50.54 -46.18
N PHE A 563 -85.74 -50.06 -47.39
CA PHE A 563 -85.20 -48.74 -47.67
C PHE A 563 -86.09 -48.04 -48.70
N GLU A 564 -86.45 -46.79 -48.45
CA GLU A 564 -87.23 -45.96 -49.38
C GLU A 564 -86.55 -44.61 -49.57
N GLU A 565 -86.29 -44.26 -50.82
CA GLU A 565 -85.73 -42.96 -51.20
C GLU A 565 -86.76 -41.85 -51.02
N TYR A 566 -86.32 -40.65 -50.65
CA TYR A 566 -87.24 -39.52 -50.44
C TYR A 566 -88.07 -39.19 -51.68
N GLY A 567 -87.51 -39.35 -52.90
CA GLY A 567 -88.24 -39.14 -54.15
C GLY A 567 -89.41 -40.10 -54.37
N ASN A 568 -89.39 -41.28 -53.74
CA ASN A 568 -90.45 -42.30 -53.83
C ASN A 568 -91.51 -42.15 -52.73
N LEU A 569 -91.37 -41.15 -51.87
CA LEU A 569 -92.34 -40.85 -50.82
C LEU A 569 -93.42 -39.90 -51.33
N ARG A 570 -94.67 -40.31 -51.20
CA ARG A 570 -95.85 -39.46 -51.45
C ARG A 570 -96.13 -38.53 -50.27
N THR A 571 -95.96 -39.03 -49.04
CA THR A 571 -96.10 -38.23 -47.81
C THR A 571 -95.09 -38.69 -46.78
N PHE A 572 -94.46 -37.74 -46.09
CA PHE A 572 -93.59 -37.98 -44.93
C PHE A 572 -94.00 -37.00 -43.84
N SER A 573 -94.54 -37.51 -42.73
CA SER A 573 -95.05 -36.66 -41.64
C SER A 573 -94.65 -37.24 -40.29
N ILE A 574 -94.11 -36.40 -39.42
CA ILE A 574 -93.77 -36.76 -38.04
C ILE A 574 -94.50 -35.81 -37.11
N VAL A 575 -95.40 -36.35 -36.27
CA VAL A 575 -96.15 -35.60 -35.27
C VAL A 575 -95.85 -36.19 -33.91
N GLY A 576 -95.16 -35.43 -33.04
CA GLY A 576 -94.60 -35.96 -31.80
C GLY A 576 -93.65 -37.13 -32.09
N ASP A 577 -93.89 -38.27 -31.43
CA ASP A 577 -93.13 -39.50 -31.59
C ASP A 577 -93.77 -40.49 -32.60
N GLU A 578 -94.71 -40.06 -33.43
CA GLU A 578 -95.31 -40.90 -34.49
C GLU A 578 -94.87 -40.43 -35.88
N LEU A 579 -94.23 -41.32 -36.63
CA LEU A 579 -93.86 -41.12 -38.04
C LEU A 579 -94.84 -41.89 -38.94
N THR A 580 -95.43 -41.20 -39.91
CA THR A 580 -96.22 -41.81 -40.98
C THR A 580 -95.56 -41.57 -42.33
N VAL A 581 -95.29 -42.64 -43.05
CA VAL A 581 -94.72 -42.61 -44.40
C VAL A 581 -95.69 -43.25 -45.37
N ARG A 582 -95.93 -42.59 -46.51
CA ARG A 582 -96.59 -43.23 -47.65
C ARG A 582 -95.69 -43.19 -48.86
N THR A 583 -95.56 -44.32 -49.54
CA THR A 583 -94.85 -44.40 -50.82
C THR A 583 -95.79 -44.07 -51.98
N GLN A 584 -95.24 -43.79 -53.17
CA GLN A 584 -96.03 -43.57 -54.38
C GLN A 584 -96.94 -44.77 -54.72
N ASN A 585 -96.52 -45.99 -54.36
CA ASN A 585 -97.31 -47.22 -54.54
C ASN A 585 -98.40 -47.42 -53.45
N ASN A 586 -98.78 -46.35 -52.74
CA ASN A 586 -99.78 -46.34 -51.67
C ASN A 586 -99.51 -47.27 -50.47
N LYS A 587 -98.27 -47.78 -50.30
CA LYS A 587 -97.90 -48.45 -49.04
C LYS A 587 -97.82 -47.42 -47.92
N LYS A 588 -98.40 -47.73 -46.77
CA LYS A 588 -98.39 -46.87 -45.57
C LYS A 588 -97.63 -47.58 -44.45
N TYR A 589 -96.61 -46.90 -43.93
CA TYR A 589 -95.83 -47.35 -42.77
C TYR A 589 -96.05 -46.38 -41.62
N ASN A 590 -96.32 -46.92 -40.43
CA ASN A 590 -96.50 -46.13 -39.20
C ASN A 590 -95.48 -46.58 -38.18
N PHE A 591 -94.63 -45.67 -37.74
CA PHE A 591 -93.62 -45.92 -36.72
C PHE A 591 -93.91 -45.08 -35.49
N ARG A 592 -93.70 -45.66 -34.32
CA ARG A 592 -93.64 -44.94 -33.04
C ARG A 592 -92.18 -44.95 -32.58
N PHE A 593 -91.59 -43.78 -32.34
CA PHE A 593 -90.28 -43.67 -31.72
C PHE A 593 -90.36 -44.14 -30.27
N LEU A 594 -89.39 -44.96 -29.85
CA LEU A 594 -89.40 -45.56 -28.51
C LEU A 594 -88.81 -44.63 -27.45
N ASN A 595 -87.93 -43.70 -27.85
CA ASN A 595 -87.43 -42.66 -26.95
C ASN A 595 -88.13 -41.34 -27.25
N SER A 596 -88.47 -40.62 -26.18
CA SER A 596 -89.02 -39.27 -26.27
C SER A 596 -88.05 -38.33 -26.99
N GLY A 597 -88.53 -37.61 -28.00
CA GLY A 597 -87.76 -36.58 -28.71
C GLY A 597 -87.00 -37.08 -29.94
N ASP A 598 -86.90 -38.40 -30.15
CA ASP A 598 -86.32 -38.98 -31.36
C ASP A 598 -87.12 -38.57 -32.62
N GLY A 599 -88.44 -38.42 -32.49
CA GLY A 599 -89.29 -37.92 -33.57
C GLY A 599 -88.93 -36.52 -34.04
N ASP A 600 -88.63 -35.60 -33.11
CA ASP A 600 -88.21 -34.24 -33.45
C ASP A 600 -86.83 -34.21 -34.13
N ILE A 601 -85.91 -35.08 -33.70
CA ILE A 601 -84.58 -35.23 -34.31
C ILE A 601 -84.73 -35.77 -35.75
N ALA A 602 -85.48 -36.85 -35.93
CA ALA A 602 -85.75 -37.42 -37.24
C ALA A 602 -86.45 -36.42 -38.19
N ARG A 603 -87.37 -35.59 -37.65
CA ARG A 603 -88.03 -34.52 -38.41
C ARG A 603 -87.01 -33.49 -38.92
N ARG A 604 -86.09 -33.03 -38.07
CA ARG A 604 -85.03 -32.07 -38.47
C ARG A 604 -84.07 -32.66 -39.51
N LEU A 605 -83.75 -33.95 -39.40
CA LEU A 605 -82.91 -34.65 -40.37
C LEU A 605 -83.59 -34.72 -41.75
N ALA A 606 -84.86 -35.14 -41.78
CA ALA A 606 -85.62 -35.32 -43.01
C ALA A 606 -86.09 -34.01 -43.67
N ALA A 607 -86.28 -32.93 -42.90
CA ALA A 607 -86.75 -31.63 -43.39
C ALA A 607 -85.89 -31.03 -44.53
N ARG A 608 -84.63 -31.46 -44.66
CA ARG A 608 -83.73 -31.05 -45.76
C ARG A 608 -83.98 -31.77 -47.08
N HIS A 609 -84.68 -32.90 -47.06
CA HIS A 609 -84.85 -33.80 -48.20
C HIS A 609 -86.30 -34.06 -48.57
N THR A 610 -87.22 -33.83 -47.63
CA THR A 610 -88.65 -33.89 -47.86
C THR A 610 -89.22 -32.49 -47.81
N SER A 611 -90.01 -32.10 -48.81
CA SER A 611 -90.85 -30.91 -48.74
C SER A 611 -91.95 -31.16 -47.69
N VAL A 612 -91.67 -30.87 -46.42
CA VAL A 612 -92.66 -30.96 -45.36
C VAL A 612 -93.56 -29.74 -45.51
N ALA A 613 -94.81 -29.96 -45.88
CA ALA A 613 -95.87 -29.02 -45.53
C ALA A 613 -96.03 -29.12 -44.02
N ASP A 614 -95.80 -28.00 -43.32
CA ASP A 614 -96.15 -27.83 -41.91
C ASP A 614 -97.62 -28.25 -41.62
#